data_AF-A0A9D5QAT6-F1
#
_entry.id   AF-A0A9D5QAT6-F1
#
_cell.length_a   1.000
_cell.length_b   1.000
_cell.length_c   1.000
_cell.angle_alpha   90.00
_cell.angle_beta   90.00
_cell.angle_gamma   90.00
#
_symmetry.space_group_name_H-M   'P 1'
#
loop_
_entity.id
_entity.type
_entity.pdbx_description
1 polymer ?
#
loop_
_entity_poly.entity_id
_entity_poly.type
_entity_poly.pdbx_seq_one_letter_code
_entity_poly.pdbx_strand_id
1 'polypeptide(L)' 'MYFFDTQKHHLPNLHAEYGETEGIFTLADGEMIEGDLPNKQKKLVAAWIEIHRDDLMADWRLAVSGQSVFKIEPLK' A
#
# COMPACT_ATOMS: atom_id res chain seq x y z
N MET A 1 -5.61 -4.22 1.99
CA MET A 1 -5.10 -5.07 0.88
C MET A 1 -6.24 -5.97 0.43
N TYR A 2 -6.78 -5.74 -0.77
CA TYR A 2 -7.83 -6.59 -1.30
C TYR A 2 -7.23 -7.93 -1.76
N PHE A 3 -7.84 -9.04 -1.33
CA PHE A 3 -7.55 -10.36 -1.87
C PHE A 3 -7.92 -10.36 -3.37
N PHE A 4 -7.01 -10.83 -4.23
CA PHE A 4 -7.14 -10.99 -5.70
C PHE A 4 -6.88 -9.77 -6.62
N ASP A 5 -6.09 -8.77 -6.21
CA ASP A 5 -5.61 -7.73 -7.15
C ASP A 5 -4.42 -8.21 -8.01
N THR A 6 -4.64 -9.24 -8.84
CA THR A 6 -3.65 -9.76 -9.79
C THR A 6 -3.89 -9.29 -11.23
N GLN A 7 -4.71 -8.25 -11.48
CA GLN A 7 -5.10 -7.92 -12.87
C GLN A 7 -4.71 -6.54 -13.38
N LYS A 8 -4.32 -5.58 -12.54
CA LYS A 8 -3.90 -4.25 -13.05
C LYS A 8 -2.40 -3.97 -12.95
N HIS A 9 -1.70 -4.46 -11.93
CA HIS A 9 -0.30 -4.05 -11.75
C HIS A 9 0.75 -5.15 -11.57
N HIS A 10 0.44 -6.40 -11.17
CA HIS A 10 1.45 -7.46 -10.90
C HIS A 10 2.64 -7.04 -10.00
N LEU A 11 2.55 -5.86 -9.39
CA LEU A 11 3.59 -5.21 -8.62
C LEU A 11 3.10 -5.10 -7.18
N PRO A 12 4.00 -5.23 -6.20
CA PRO A 12 3.70 -4.97 -4.80
C PRO A 12 3.07 -3.59 -4.62
N ASN A 13 1.81 -3.55 -4.19
CA ASN A 13 1.06 -2.32 -4.01
C ASN A 13 0.14 -2.39 -2.78
N LEU A 14 -0.27 -1.22 -2.31
CA LEU A 14 -1.33 -1.05 -1.31
C LEU A 14 -2.35 -0.02 -1.77
N HIS A 15 -3.54 -0.08 -1.18
CA HIS A 15 -4.60 0.90 -1.37
C HIS A 15 -4.72 1.73 -0.10
N ALA A 16 -4.84 3.05 -0.25
CA ALA A 16 -5.05 3.98 0.83
C ALA A 16 -6.30 4.83 0.55
N GLU A 17 -7.13 5.03 1.57
CA GLU A 17 -8.37 5.79 1.49
C GLU A 17 -8.31 6.99 2.43
N TYR A 18 -8.86 8.12 1.99
CA TYR A 18 -9.04 9.33 2.80
C TYR A 18 -10.33 10.03 2.42
N GLY A 19 -11.34 9.95 3.30
CA GLY A 19 -12.67 10.47 3.01
C GLY A 19 -13.28 9.77 1.78
N GLU A 20 -13.59 10.55 0.75
CA GLU A 20 -14.12 10.04 -0.53
C GLU A 20 -13.03 9.80 -1.59
N THR A 21 -11.76 10.00 -1.23
CA THR A 21 -10.61 9.81 -2.14
C THR A 21 -9.88 8.52 -1.84
N GLU A 22 -9.37 7.88 -2.89
CA GLU A 22 -8.55 6.66 -2.80
C GLU A 22 -7.29 6.81 -3.64
N GLY A 23 -6.28 6.01 -3.34
CA GLY A 23 -5.11 5.86 -4.18
C GLY A 23 -4.36 4.56 -3.97
N ILE A 24 -3.77 4.08 -5.06
CA ILE A 24 -2.96 2.88 -5.11
C ILE A 24 -1.50 3.32 -5.12
N PHE A 25 -0.70 2.74 -4.23
CA PHE A 25 0.72 3.06 -4.07
C PHE A 25 1.58 1.82 -4.27
N THR A 26 2.69 1.97 -4.98
CA THR A 26 3.71 0.92 -5.07
C THR A 26 4.48 0.82 -3.76
N LEU A 27 4.77 -0.41 -3.34
CA LEU A 27 5.57 -0.67 -2.14
C LEU A 27 7.08 -0.51 -2.39
N ALA A 28 7.51 -0.40 -3.66
CA ALA A 28 8.93 -0.27 -3.99
C ALA A 28 9.52 1.08 -3.57
N ASP A 29 8.77 2.16 -3.79
CA ASP A 29 9.19 3.55 -3.62
C ASP A 29 8.09 4.46 -3.04
N GLY A 30 6.90 3.94 -2.76
CA GLY A 30 5.79 4.70 -2.19
C GLY A 30 5.15 5.68 -3.16
N GLU A 31 5.36 5.56 -4.47
CA GLU A 31 4.69 6.38 -5.47
C GLU A 31 3.23 5.98 -5.68
N MET A 32 2.37 6.98 -5.92
CA MET A 32 0.96 6.74 -6.23
C MET A 32 0.81 6.46 -7.73
N ILE A 33 0.28 5.29 -8.09
CA ILE A 33 0.13 4.82 -9.47
C ILE A 33 -1.29 4.98 -10.02
N GLU A 34 -2.31 5.00 -9.17
CA GLU A 34 -3.72 5.24 -9.54
C GLU A 34 -4.44 5.98 -8.39
N GLY A 35 -5.49 6.74 -8.70
CA GLY A 35 -6.33 7.45 -7.73
C GLY A 35 -6.04 8.95 -7.59
N ASP A 36 -6.69 9.58 -6.61
CA ASP A 36 -6.66 11.04 -6.41
C ASP A 36 -6.69 11.44 -4.93
N LEU A 37 -5.66 11.05 -4.20
CA LEU A 37 -5.46 11.53 -2.82
C LEU A 37 -4.94 12.97 -2.79
N PRO A 38 -5.28 13.80 -1.79
CA PRO A 38 -4.66 15.11 -1.66
C PRO A 38 -3.15 15.00 -1.35
N ASN A 39 -2.36 15.98 -1.77
CA ASN A 39 -0.88 15.94 -1.68
C ASN A 39 -0.34 15.69 -0.27
N LYS A 40 -1.04 16.17 0.77
CA LYS A 40 -0.63 15.93 2.16
C LYS A 40 -0.73 14.44 2.51
N GLN A 41 -1.83 13.80 2.13
CA GLN A 41 -2.08 12.38 2.35
C GLN A 41 -1.13 11.50 1.54
N LYS A 42 -0.86 11.84 0.26
CA LYS A 42 0.15 11.13 -0.54
C LYS A 42 1.50 11.07 0.17
N LYS A 43 1.95 12.20 0.73
CA LYS A 43 3.23 12.28 1.47
C LYS A 43 3.23 11.44 2.75
N LEU A 44 2.10 11.41 3.48
CA LEU A 44 1.98 10.58 4.69
C LEU A 44 2.02 9.09 4.34
N VAL A 45 1.31 8.67 3.29
CA VAL A 45 1.32 7.29 2.81
C VAL A 45 2.72 6.89 2.33
N ALA A 46 3.37 7.72 1.51
CA ALA A 46 4.73 7.45 1.03
C ALA A 46 5.75 7.34 2.18
N ALA A 47 5.68 8.22 3.18
CA ALA A 47 6.55 8.14 4.36
C ALA A 47 6.30 6.87 5.17
N TRP A 48 5.03 6.48 5.34
CA TRP A 48 4.68 5.24 6.03
C TRP A 48 5.18 4.01 5.26
N ILE A 49 5.05 4.00 3.94
CA ILE A 49 5.60 2.92 3.09
C ILE A 49 7.11 2.83 3.25
N GLU A 50 7.83 3.95 3.22
CA GLU A 50 9.30 3.93 3.34
C GLU A 50 9.74 3.38 4.71
N ILE A 51 9.06 3.77 5.80
CA ILE A 51 9.37 3.30 7.16
C ILE A 51 9.11 1.79 7.30
N HIS A 52 8.08 1.27 6.64
CA HIS A 52 7.61 -0.11 6.81
C HIS A 52 7.82 -0.99 5.57
N ARG A 53 8.72 -0.61 4.67
CA ARG A 53 8.86 -1.24 3.34
C ARG A 53 9.06 -2.75 3.41
N ASP A 54 9.96 -3.20 4.29
CA ASP A 54 10.31 -4.62 4.40
C ASP A 54 9.14 -5.45 4.95
N ASP A 55 8.43 -4.92 5.94
CA ASP A 55 7.24 -5.54 6.52
C ASP A 55 6.11 -5.62 5.49
N LEU A 56 5.86 -4.52 4.76
CA LEU A 56 4.87 -4.45 3.70
C LEU A 56 5.16 -5.44 2.57
N MET A 57 6.43 -5.60 2.20
CA MET A 57 6.85 -6.57 1.18
C MET A 57 6.68 -8.02 1.66
N ALA A 58 6.92 -8.30 2.95
CA ALA A 58 6.64 -9.60 3.53
C ALA A 58 5.14 -9.90 3.55
N ASP A 59 4.33 -8.96 4.03
CA ASP A 59 2.87 -9.09 4.07
C ASP A 59 2.27 -9.19 2.67
N TRP A 60 2.80 -8.48 1.69
CA TRP A 60 2.34 -8.59 0.30
C TRP A 60 2.53 -10.02 -0.23
N ARG A 61 3.69 -10.64 0.03
CA ARG A 61 3.95 -12.04 -0.37
C ARG A 61 3.00 -13.02 0.33
N LEU A 62 2.70 -12.80 1.61
CA LEU A 62 1.74 -13.60 2.35
C LEU A 62 0.34 -13.46 1.74
N ALA A 63 -0.13 -12.24 1.52
CA ALA A 63 -1.44 -11.96 0.97
C ALA A 63 -1.65 -12.54 -0.43
N VAL A 64 -0.69 -12.41 -1.36
CA VAL A 64 -0.81 -13.00 -2.70
C VAL A 64 -0.76 -14.53 -2.69
N SER A 65 -0.20 -15.13 -1.63
CA SER A 65 -0.22 -16.58 -1.40
C SER A 65 -1.45 -17.07 -0.64
N GLY A 66 -2.40 -16.18 -0.33
CA GLY A 66 -3.63 -16.50 0.41
C GLY A 66 -3.43 -16.70 1.91
N GLN A 67 -2.29 -16.26 2.45
CA GLN A 67 -1.96 -16.37 3.87
C GLN A 67 -2.39 -15.10 4.63
N SER A 68 -2.53 -15.22 5.94
CA SER A 68 -2.80 -14.08 6.83
C SER A 68 -1.59 -13.14 6.87
N VAL A 69 -1.87 -11.84 6.83
CA VAL A 69 -0.89 -10.76 6.99
C VAL A 69 -0.76 -10.36 8.46
N PHE A 70 0.33 -9.68 8.79
CA PHE A 70 0.53 -9.10 10.12
C PHE A 70 -0.01 -7.67 10.20
N LYS A 71 -0.14 -7.17 11.42
CA LYS A 71 -0.48 -5.76 11.65
C LYS A 71 0.82 -4.95 11.61
N ILE A 72 0.83 -3.92 10.79
CA ILE A 72 1.93 -2.93 10.72
C ILE A 72 1.55 -1.70 11.54
N GLU A 73 2.50 -1.18 12.30
CA GLU A 73 2.29 0.00 13.15
C GLU A 73 1.96 1.25 12.32
N PRO A 74 1.06 2.13 12.78
CA PRO A 74 0.73 3.35 12.07
C PRO A 74 1.85 4.41 12.17
N LEU A 75 1.81 5.38 11.26
CA LEU A 75 2.69 6.55 11.31
C LEU A 75 2.40 7.36 12.60
N LYS A 76 3.46 7.71 13.34
CA LYS A 76 3.38 8.49 14.60
C LYS A 76 3.42 9.99 14.38
#